data_AF-A0A3B8HBP3-F1
#
_entry.id   AF-A0A3B8HBP3-F1
#
_cell.length_a   1.000
_cell.length_b   1.000
_cell.length_c   1.000
_cell.angle_alpha   90.00
_cell.angle_beta   90.00
_cell.angle_gamma   90.00
#
_symmetry.space_group_name_H-M   'P 1'
#
loop_
_entity.id
_entity.type
_entity.pdbx_description
1 polymer ?
#
loop_
_entity_poly.entity_id
_entity_poly.type
_entity_poly.pdbx_seq_one_letter_code
_entity_poly.pdbx_strand_id
1 'polypeptide(L)'
;MEGHMLKSPSRNEIEIRRYELLLEDILATAEKLPPFPDIIWKVMPLIQRMAPVSEIEAVIRYDQAITARVLALSQSAFYGRRYGITTLRDAIIVLGGQTLLQVVMTACAARYFQARISGYDAREGRLWQHSVATALMAEMLAKHRKQRRSLTIFTAALLHDIGKTVLDLYFKIHVHATVSEISEEGMDILDAERAALGIDHQKLGEIIASRWRFPPEVAAAIGYHHTPLKIVEHREIAATVYMANHLVKRFETPPEDNGELSIEHDPVFQERGINKGLAEDLQQQVIDALEGIKDFLHSV
;
A
#
# COMPACT_ATOMS: atom_id res chain seq x y z
N MET A 1 58.61 5.01 -18.35
CA MET A 1 57.48 5.08 -17.40
C MET A 1 56.43 5.96 -18.03
N GLU A 2 55.57 5.38 -18.87
CA GLU A 2 54.41 6.11 -19.42
C GLU A 2 53.37 6.23 -18.31
N GLY A 3 53.21 7.45 -17.79
CA GLY A 3 52.13 7.77 -16.87
C GLY A 3 50.82 7.74 -17.63
N HIS A 4 50.01 6.69 -17.41
CA HIS A 4 48.60 6.71 -17.77
C HIS A 4 47.92 7.84 -16.99
N MET A 5 47.86 9.01 -17.60
CA MET A 5 47.12 10.16 -17.11
C MET A 5 45.63 9.80 -17.26
N LEU A 6 45.01 9.36 -16.17
CA LEU A 6 43.58 9.11 -16.10
C LEU A 6 42.86 10.39 -16.55
N LYS A 7 42.16 10.33 -17.68
CA LYS A 7 41.34 11.46 -18.14
C LYS A 7 40.28 11.74 -17.09
N SER A 8 40.16 13.00 -16.69
CA SER A 8 39.07 13.43 -15.80
C SER A 8 37.72 13.11 -16.45
N PRO A 9 36.76 12.58 -15.68
CA PRO A 9 35.46 12.22 -16.22
C PRO A 9 34.72 13.46 -16.75
N SER A 10 33.96 13.27 -17.82
CA SER A 10 33.08 14.31 -18.37
C SER A 10 31.94 14.65 -17.40
N ARG A 11 31.31 15.82 -17.57
CA ARG A 11 30.15 16.22 -16.76
C ARG A 11 29.02 15.19 -16.80
N ASN A 12 28.80 14.59 -17.97
CA ASN A 12 27.77 13.57 -18.17
C ASN A 12 28.12 12.26 -17.43
N GLU A 13 29.39 11.85 -17.45
CA GLU A 13 29.86 10.68 -16.70
C GLU A 13 29.75 10.88 -15.18
N ILE A 14 30.00 12.10 -14.68
CA ILE A 14 29.81 12.45 -13.27
C ILE A 14 28.32 12.37 -12.88
N GLU A 15 27.44 12.86 -13.75
CA GLU A 15 25.99 12.86 -13.52
C GLU A 15 25.41 11.45 -13.52
N ILE A 16 25.76 10.61 -14.50
CA ILE A 16 25.38 9.19 -14.55
C ILE A 16 25.82 8.46 -13.28
N ARG A 17 27.09 8.64 -12.87
CA ARG A 17 27.62 7.99 -11.68
C ARG A 17 26.93 8.46 -10.39
N ARG A 18 26.48 9.72 -10.34
CA ARG A 18 25.67 10.23 -9.22
C ARG A 18 24.31 9.53 -9.15
N TYR A 19 23.65 9.32 -10.29
CA TYR A 19 22.38 8.57 -10.34
C TYR A 19 22.55 7.10 -9.94
N GLU A 20 23.62 6.45 -10.39
CA GLU A 20 23.92 5.05 -10.01
C GLU A 20 24.08 4.92 -8.49
N LEU A 21 24.91 5.78 -7.88
CA LEU A 21 25.12 5.79 -6.43
C LEU A 21 23.83 6.11 -5.65
N LEU A 22 23.03 7.05 -6.15
CA LEU A 22 21.74 7.39 -5.54
C LEU A 22 20.79 6.20 -5.56
N LEU A 23 20.69 5.49 -6.68
CA LEU A 23 19.86 4.31 -6.82
C LEU A 23 20.34 3.17 -5.90
N GLU A 24 21.65 2.93 -5.83
CA GLU A 24 22.25 1.96 -4.90
C GLU A 24 21.87 2.27 -3.44
N ASP A 25 21.97 3.55 -3.05
CA ASP A 25 21.59 4.00 -1.71
C ASP A 25 20.09 3.78 -1.44
N ILE A 26 19.21 4.14 -2.39
CA ILE A 26 17.75 3.92 -2.28
C ILE A 26 17.45 2.44 -2.06
N LEU A 27 18.06 1.57 -2.87
CA LEU A 27 17.87 0.12 -2.78
C LEU A 27 18.39 -0.43 -1.45
N ALA A 28 19.52 0.07 -0.95
CA ALA A 28 20.10 -0.30 0.34
C ALA A 28 19.24 0.18 1.52
N THR A 29 18.60 1.35 1.41
CA THR A 29 17.64 1.82 2.43
C THR A 29 16.39 0.97 2.45
N ALA A 30 15.87 0.58 1.27
CA ALA A 30 14.77 -0.36 1.19
C ALA A 30 15.13 -1.75 1.77
N GLU A 31 16.39 -2.18 1.70
CA GLU A 31 16.87 -3.41 2.37
C GLU A 31 16.90 -3.30 3.90
N LYS A 32 17.10 -2.09 4.44
CA LYS A 32 17.12 -1.82 5.87
C LYS A 32 15.73 -1.75 6.50
N LEU A 33 14.65 -1.71 5.69
CA LEU A 33 13.30 -1.79 6.22
C LEU A 33 13.12 -3.10 6.99
N PRO A 34 12.57 -3.07 8.22
CA PRO A 34 12.39 -4.28 9.00
C PRO A 34 11.48 -5.25 8.24
N PRO A 35 11.78 -6.55 8.23
CA PRO A 35 10.99 -7.53 7.50
C PRO A 35 9.53 -7.50 7.97
N PHE A 36 8.60 -7.76 7.04
CA PHE A 36 7.19 -7.85 7.39
C PHE A 36 6.98 -8.90 8.49
N PRO A 37 6.20 -8.61 9.55
CA PRO A 37 6.01 -9.54 10.65
C PRO A 37 5.53 -10.92 10.18
N ASP A 38 6.18 -11.98 10.67
CA ASP A 38 5.91 -13.35 10.23
C ASP A 38 4.60 -13.95 10.78
N ILE A 39 3.92 -13.19 11.65
CA ILE A 39 2.65 -13.55 12.27
C ILE A 39 1.62 -14.00 11.25
N ILE A 40 1.54 -13.35 10.08
CA ILE A 40 0.55 -13.70 9.07
C ILE A 40 0.81 -15.09 8.48
N TRP A 41 2.08 -15.44 8.26
CA TRP A 41 2.49 -16.75 7.74
C TRP A 41 2.22 -17.87 8.73
N LYS A 42 2.16 -17.55 10.03
CA LYS A 42 1.81 -18.48 11.11
C LYS A 42 0.29 -18.58 11.33
N VAL A 43 -0.46 -17.48 11.21
CA VAL A 43 -1.91 -17.47 11.42
C VAL A 43 -2.68 -18.04 10.23
N MET A 44 -2.24 -17.75 9.00
CA MET A 44 -2.93 -18.18 7.78
C MET A 44 -3.20 -19.70 7.72
N PRO A 45 -2.21 -20.59 7.96
CA PRO A 45 -2.46 -22.03 7.90
C PRO A 45 -3.41 -22.51 8.99
N LEU A 46 -3.42 -21.86 10.16
CA LEU A 46 -4.34 -22.16 11.26
C LEU A 46 -5.78 -21.84 10.87
N ILE A 47 -6.02 -20.68 10.24
CA ILE A 47 -7.33 -20.31 9.72
C ILE A 47 -7.78 -21.31 8.64
N GLN A 48 -6.90 -21.66 7.69
CA GLN A 48 -7.24 -22.54 6.57
C GLN A 48 -7.64 -23.95 7.03
N ARG A 49 -6.98 -24.49 8.06
CA ARG A 49 -7.31 -25.81 8.63
C ARG A 49 -8.39 -25.77 9.72
N MET A 50 -9.03 -24.62 9.94
CA MET A 50 -10.03 -24.41 10.99
C MET A 50 -9.51 -24.83 12.38
N ALA A 51 -8.29 -24.40 12.72
CA ALA A 51 -7.67 -24.71 14.00
C ALA A 51 -8.49 -24.14 15.18
N PRO A 52 -8.37 -24.74 16.39
CA PRO A 52 -8.92 -24.19 17.61
C PRO A 52 -8.51 -22.73 17.84
N VAL A 53 -9.43 -21.92 18.35
CA VAL A 53 -9.22 -20.49 18.66
C VAL A 53 -7.96 -20.27 19.52
N SER A 54 -7.70 -21.16 20.49
CA SER A 54 -6.52 -21.08 21.36
C SER A 54 -5.19 -21.19 20.62
N GLU A 55 -5.14 -21.92 19.51
CA GLU A 55 -3.91 -22.03 18.70
C GLU A 55 -3.66 -20.74 17.91
N ILE A 56 -4.72 -20.13 17.37
CA ILE A 56 -4.64 -18.84 16.67
C ILE A 56 -4.24 -17.73 17.64
N GLU A 57 -4.88 -17.71 18.82
CA GLU A 57 -4.58 -16.77 19.90
C GLU A 57 -3.12 -16.87 20.35
N ALA A 58 -2.59 -18.09 20.50
CA ALA A 58 -1.20 -18.32 20.91
C ALA A 58 -0.18 -17.73 19.94
N VAL A 59 -0.49 -17.69 18.64
CA VAL A 59 0.37 -17.06 17.62
C VAL A 59 0.29 -15.54 17.69
N ILE A 60 -0.91 -14.97 17.81
CA ILE A 60 -1.08 -13.51 17.76
C ILE A 60 -0.55 -12.84 19.05
N ARG A 61 -0.83 -13.44 20.22
CA ARG A 61 -0.52 -12.86 21.54
C ARG A 61 0.97 -12.63 21.82
N TYR A 62 1.86 -13.22 21.03
CA TYR A 62 3.31 -13.19 21.29
C TYR A 62 3.93 -11.83 20.94
N ASP A 63 3.34 -11.09 20.00
CA ASP A 63 3.71 -9.70 19.70
C ASP A 63 2.70 -8.77 20.38
N GLN A 64 3.11 -8.15 21.49
CA GLN A 64 2.25 -7.27 22.29
C GLN A 64 1.76 -6.06 21.50
N ALA A 65 2.60 -5.48 20.63
CA ALA A 65 2.26 -4.31 19.85
C ALA A 65 1.24 -4.66 18.75
N ILE A 66 1.42 -5.79 18.06
CA ILE A 66 0.42 -6.29 17.10
C ILE A 66 -0.86 -6.67 17.82
N THR A 67 -0.78 -7.35 18.96
CA THR A 67 -1.96 -7.75 19.75
C THR A 67 -2.80 -6.53 20.17
N ALA A 68 -2.16 -5.49 20.69
CA ALA A 68 -2.84 -4.24 21.07
C ALA A 68 -3.52 -3.59 19.85
N ARG A 69 -2.84 -3.52 18.70
CA ARG A 69 -3.42 -2.98 17.46
C ARG A 69 -4.55 -3.82 16.91
N VAL A 70 -4.44 -5.15 16.94
CA VAL A 70 -5.51 -6.08 16.55
C VAL A 70 -6.74 -5.86 17.42
N LEU A 71 -6.57 -5.77 18.74
CA LEU A 71 -7.66 -5.49 19.67
C LEU A 71 -8.32 -4.14 19.39
N ALA A 72 -7.53 -3.07 19.30
CA ALA A 72 -8.03 -1.71 19.02
C ALA A 72 -8.80 -1.65 17.70
N LEU A 73 -8.26 -2.26 16.64
CA LEU A 73 -8.92 -2.31 15.34
C LEU A 73 -10.19 -3.18 15.38
N SER A 74 -10.18 -4.29 16.11
CA SER A 74 -11.36 -5.16 16.26
C SER A 74 -12.51 -4.47 17.01
N GLN A 75 -12.18 -3.56 17.93
CA GLN A 75 -13.16 -2.77 18.71
C GLN A 75 -13.82 -1.63 17.91
N SER A 76 -13.25 -1.31 16.75
CA SER A 76 -13.73 -0.23 15.90
C SER A 76 -15.19 -0.44 15.46
N ALA A 77 -15.94 0.63 15.23
CA ALA A 77 -17.35 0.53 14.81
C ALA A 77 -17.51 -0.17 13.46
N PHE A 78 -16.45 -0.30 12.67
CA PHE A 78 -16.44 -1.07 11.43
C PHE A 78 -16.36 -2.59 11.68
N TYR A 79 -15.38 -3.03 12.47
CA TYR A 79 -15.13 -4.47 12.71
C TYR A 79 -15.96 -5.06 13.86
N GLY A 80 -16.25 -4.28 14.90
CA GLY A 80 -16.87 -4.72 16.16
C GLY A 80 -18.29 -4.23 16.40
N ARG A 81 -18.97 -3.66 15.38
CA ARG A 81 -20.24 -2.89 15.47
C ARG A 81 -21.37 -3.47 16.33
N ARG A 82 -21.38 -4.78 16.61
CA ARG A 82 -22.47 -5.48 17.32
C ARG A 82 -22.05 -6.21 18.59
N TYR A 83 -20.75 -6.33 18.88
CA TYR A 83 -20.25 -7.18 19.95
C TYR A 83 -19.16 -6.45 20.73
N GLY A 84 -19.23 -6.49 22.06
CA GLY A 84 -18.17 -5.95 22.92
C GLY A 84 -16.92 -6.81 22.84
N ILE A 85 -16.10 -6.61 21.80
CA ILE A 85 -14.81 -7.29 21.63
C ILE A 85 -13.85 -6.72 22.69
N THR A 86 -13.60 -7.47 23.74
CA THR A 86 -12.72 -7.03 24.84
C THR A 86 -11.43 -7.82 24.92
N THR A 87 -11.42 -9.03 24.34
CA THR A 87 -10.27 -9.93 24.32
C THR A 87 -9.90 -10.36 22.91
N LEU A 88 -8.67 -10.85 22.74
CA LEU A 88 -8.19 -11.36 21.46
C LEU A 88 -9.00 -12.58 21.03
N ARG A 89 -9.42 -13.39 22.00
CA ARG A 89 -10.33 -14.51 21.80
C ARG A 89 -11.68 -14.07 21.23
N ASP A 90 -12.26 -12.99 21.76
CA ASP A 90 -13.51 -12.41 21.22
C ASP A 90 -13.32 -11.98 19.77
N ALA A 91 -12.21 -11.30 19.47
CA ALA A 91 -11.89 -10.85 18.12
C ALA A 91 -11.80 -12.04 17.14
N ILE A 92 -11.11 -13.12 17.51
CA ILE A 92 -10.99 -14.32 16.66
C ILE A 92 -12.36 -14.96 16.39
N ILE A 93 -13.24 -15.04 17.40
CA ILE A 93 -14.57 -15.65 17.29
C ILE A 93 -15.53 -14.77 16.47
N VAL A 94 -15.58 -13.48 16.77
CA VAL A 94 -16.56 -12.55 16.19
C VAL A 94 -16.22 -12.19 14.75
N LEU A 95 -14.95 -11.93 14.44
CA LEU A 95 -14.53 -11.49 13.11
C LEU A 95 -14.53 -12.63 12.08
N GLY A 96 -14.27 -13.86 12.54
CA GLY A 96 -14.00 -15.00 11.67
C GLY A 96 -12.63 -14.89 10.96
N GLY A 97 -12.24 -15.96 10.27
CA GLY A 97 -10.86 -16.12 9.79
C GLY A 97 -10.39 -15.09 8.76
N GLN A 98 -11.21 -14.78 7.75
CA GLN A 98 -10.83 -13.86 6.68
C GLN A 98 -10.65 -12.42 7.20
N THR A 99 -11.62 -11.93 7.97
CA THR A 99 -11.58 -10.59 8.56
C THR A 99 -10.46 -10.47 9.60
N LEU A 100 -10.23 -11.51 10.40
CA LEU A 100 -9.09 -11.54 11.33
C LEU A 100 -7.76 -11.37 10.61
N LEU A 101 -7.57 -12.06 9.48
CA LEU A 101 -6.34 -11.92 8.68
C LEU A 101 -6.16 -10.49 8.16
N GLN A 102 -7.23 -9.83 7.72
CA GLN A 102 -7.19 -8.42 7.30
C GLN A 102 -6.82 -7.51 8.47
N VAL A 103 -7.45 -7.69 9.64
CA VAL A 103 -7.13 -6.91 10.85
C VAL A 103 -5.68 -7.11 11.28
N VAL A 104 -5.18 -8.34 11.25
CA VAL A 104 -3.77 -8.65 11.54
C VAL A 104 -2.84 -8.01 10.52
N MET A 105 -3.16 -8.07 9.23
CA MET A 105 -2.38 -7.44 8.16
C MET A 105 -2.31 -5.92 8.32
N THR A 106 -3.45 -5.28 8.58
CA THR A 106 -3.54 -3.84 8.87
C THR A 106 -2.73 -3.47 10.11
N ALA A 107 -2.85 -4.23 11.19
CA ALA A 107 -2.06 -4.01 12.41
C ALA A 107 -0.55 -4.20 12.19
N CYS A 108 -0.14 -5.08 11.27
CA CYS A 108 1.27 -5.26 10.91
C CYS A 108 1.79 -4.10 10.06
N ALA A 109 1.02 -3.71 9.02
CA ALA A 109 1.39 -2.70 8.04
C ALA A 109 1.52 -1.30 8.66
N ALA A 110 0.70 -1.00 9.67
CA ALA A 110 0.68 0.26 10.41
C ALA A 110 2.08 0.84 10.67
N ARG A 111 3.03 0.02 11.17
CA ARG A 111 4.39 0.48 11.55
C ARG A 111 5.23 1.08 10.42
N TYR A 112 4.88 0.81 9.17
CA TYR A 112 5.64 1.29 8.01
C TYR A 112 5.15 2.64 7.50
N PHE A 113 3.91 3.01 7.81
CA PHE A 113 3.24 4.21 7.31
C PHE A 113 3.11 5.30 8.39
N GLN A 114 3.79 5.13 9.52
CA GLN A 114 3.72 6.03 10.67
C GLN A 114 4.46 7.36 10.47
N ALA A 115 5.54 7.37 9.68
CA ALA A 115 6.32 8.57 9.49
C ALA A 115 5.55 9.61 8.67
N ARG A 116 5.73 10.90 8.98
CA ARG A 116 5.32 11.99 8.10
C ARG A 116 6.07 11.88 6.77
N ILE A 117 5.34 12.01 5.66
CA ILE A 117 5.86 11.89 4.30
C ILE A 117 5.88 13.27 3.65
N SER A 118 6.95 14.02 3.94
CA SER A 118 7.11 15.41 3.50
C SER A 118 7.31 15.58 1.99
N GLY A 119 7.99 14.64 1.33
CA GLY A 119 8.24 14.65 -0.11
C GLY A 119 7.00 14.44 -0.97
N TYR A 120 5.90 13.95 -0.39
CA TYR A 120 4.62 13.77 -1.10
C TYR A 120 3.52 14.73 -0.63
N ASP A 121 3.90 15.80 0.08
CA ASP A 121 2.98 16.77 0.71
C ASP A 121 1.85 16.11 1.55
N ALA A 122 2.15 14.94 2.10
CA ALA A 122 1.20 14.20 2.90
C ALA A 122 1.38 14.57 4.38
N ARG A 123 0.30 15.07 5.00
CA ARG A 123 0.23 15.19 6.46
C ARG A 123 0.45 13.81 7.11
N GLU A 124 0.94 13.82 8.33
CA GLU A 124 1.14 12.61 9.13
C GLU A 124 -0.14 11.74 9.15
N GLY A 125 0.01 10.44 8.96
CA GLY A 125 -1.11 9.49 8.90
C GLY A 125 -1.91 9.46 7.59
N ARG A 126 -1.77 10.42 6.67
CA ARG A 126 -2.53 10.42 5.39
C ARG A 126 -2.20 9.21 4.52
N LEU A 127 -0.92 8.83 4.39
CA LEU A 127 -0.57 7.64 3.60
C LEU A 127 -1.12 6.36 4.22
N TRP A 128 -1.20 6.32 5.56
CA TRP A 128 -1.80 5.20 6.26
C TRP A 128 -3.31 5.11 6.00
N GLN A 129 -4.03 6.23 6.13
CA GLN A 129 -5.45 6.32 5.81
C GLN A 129 -5.73 5.91 4.36
N HIS A 130 -4.96 6.45 3.42
CA HIS A 130 -5.04 6.10 1.99
C HIS A 130 -4.83 4.60 1.77
N SER A 131 -3.79 4.01 2.35
CA SER A 131 -3.48 2.59 2.20
C SER A 131 -4.60 1.68 2.74
N VAL A 132 -5.17 2.03 3.90
CA VAL A 132 -6.29 1.28 4.48
C VAL A 132 -7.57 1.46 3.66
N ALA A 133 -7.87 2.69 3.20
CA ALA A 133 -9.00 2.98 2.33
C ALA A 133 -8.90 2.18 1.02
N THR A 134 -7.72 2.15 0.40
CA THR A 134 -7.46 1.41 -0.85
C THR A 134 -7.60 -0.09 -0.62
N ALA A 135 -7.17 -0.62 0.53
CA ALA A 135 -7.35 -2.03 0.89
C ALA A 135 -8.84 -2.42 1.02
N LEU A 136 -9.63 -1.59 1.72
CA LEU A 136 -11.08 -1.78 1.87
C LEU A 136 -11.80 -1.67 0.52
N MET A 137 -11.49 -0.65 -0.26
CA MET A 137 -12.04 -0.45 -1.60
C MET A 137 -11.73 -1.65 -2.52
N ALA A 138 -10.48 -2.12 -2.52
CA ALA A 138 -10.05 -3.27 -3.32
C ALA A 138 -10.78 -4.55 -2.91
N GLU A 139 -11.01 -4.77 -1.62
CA GLU A 139 -11.81 -5.88 -1.13
C GLU A 139 -13.26 -5.80 -1.61
N MET A 140 -13.88 -4.62 -1.57
CA MET A 140 -15.26 -4.44 -2.01
C MET A 140 -15.41 -4.64 -3.51
N LEU A 141 -14.49 -4.11 -4.31
CA LEU A 141 -14.40 -4.37 -5.75
C LEU A 141 -14.21 -5.86 -6.04
N ALA A 142 -13.32 -6.53 -5.30
CA ALA A 142 -13.10 -7.97 -5.44
C ALA A 142 -14.37 -8.78 -5.13
N LYS A 143 -15.10 -8.42 -4.06
CA LYS A 143 -16.39 -9.05 -3.70
C LYS A 143 -17.44 -8.83 -4.78
N HIS A 144 -17.60 -7.59 -5.25
CA HIS A 144 -18.54 -7.25 -6.31
C HIS A 144 -18.27 -8.06 -7.58
N ARG A 145 -17.00 -8.16 -7.99
CA ARG A 145 -16.56 -8.95 -9.15
C ARG A 145 -16.44 -10.45 -8.90
N LYS A 146 -16.76 -10.92 -7.70
CA LYS A 146 -16.60 -12.33 -7.28
C LYS A 146 -15.18 -12.87 -7.53
N GLN A 147 -14.18 -12.00 -7.42
CA GLN A 147 -12.78 -12.38 -7.55
C GLN A 147 -12.38 -13.29 -6.40
N ARG A 148 -11.67 -14.37 -6.74
CA ARG A 148 -11.01 -15.22 -5.75
C ARG A 148 -9.79 -14.46 -5.17
N ARG A 149 -9.24 -14.95 -4.05
CA ARG A 149 -8.03 -14.40 -3.41
C ARG A 149 -8.20 -12.99 -2.83
N SER A 150 -9.34 -12.73 -2.18
CA SER A 150 -9.63 -11.44 -1.53
C SER A 150 -8.50 -10.96 -0.60
N LEU A 151 -7.87 -11.86 0.18
CA LEU A 151 -6.76 -11.48 1.06
C LEU A 151 -5.51 -11.03 0.31
N THR A 152 -5.21 -11.65 -0.83
CA THR A 152 -4.09 -11.25 -1.71
C THR A 152 -4.33 -9.84 -2.25
N ILE A 153 -5.54 -9.56 -2.75
CA ILE A 153 -5.93 -8.26 -3.27
C ILE A 153 -5.86 -7.20 -2.16
N PHE A 154 -6.44 -7.49 -1.00
CA PHE A 154 -6.39 -6.62 0.17
C PHE A 154 -4.95 -6.31 0.58
N THR A 155 -4.09 -7.32 0.63
CA THR A 155 -2.67 -7.17 1.00
C THR A 155 -1.91 -6.30 0.01
N ALA A 156 -2.08 -6.56 -1.29
CA ALA A 156 -1.44 -5.76 -2.34
C ALA A 156 -1.88 -4.30 -2.29
N ALA A 157 -3.18 -4.06 -2.11
CA ALA A 157 -3.76 -2.73 -1.95
C ALA A 157 -3.27 -2.02 -0.68
N LEU A 158 -3.14 -2.74 0.44
CA LEU A 158 -2.65 -2.17 1.70
C LEU A 158 -1.17 -1.75 1.62
N LEU A 159 -0.37 -2.44 0.81
CA LEU A 159 1.07 -2.20 0.70
C LEU A 159 1.47 -1.48 -0.60
N HIS A 160 0.51 -1.06 -1.43
CA HIS A 160 0.79 -0.57 -2.78
C HIS A 160 1.75 0.63 -2.82
N ASP A 161 1.67 1.48 -1.81
CA ASP A 161 2.46 2.70 -1.69
C ASP A 161 3.66 2.56 -0.74
N ILE A 162 4.05 1.34 -0.36
CA ILE A 162 5.19 1.12 0.56
C ILE A 162 6.49 1.74 0.03
N GLY A 163 6.67 1.81 -1.29
CA GLY A 163 7.83 2.48 -1.91
C GLY A 163 7.93 3.96 -1.56
N LYS A 164 6.81 4.67 -1.38
CA LYS A 164 6.80 6.09 -1.01
C LYS A 164 7.44 6.33 0.35
N THR A 165 7.33 5.37 1.27
CA THR A 165 7.94 5.47 2.62
C THR A 165 9.46 5.56 2.57
N VAL A 166 10.07 4.98 1.54
CA VAL A 166 11.52 5.07 1.30
C VAL A 166 11.84 6.29 0.45
N LEU A 167 11.13 6.50 -0.68
CA LEU A 167 11.41 7.61 -1.58
C LEU A 167 11.25 8.98 -0.90
N ASP A 168 10.35 9.10 0.09
CA ASP A 168 10.16 10.32 0.88
C ASP A 168 11.46 10.86 1.48
N LEU A 169 12.27 9.96 2.04
CA LEU A 169 13.55 10.30 2.63
C LEU A 169 14.47 10.92 1.57
N TYR A 170 14.47 10.37 0.36
CA TYR A 170 15.33 10.80 -0.73
C TYR A 170 14.87 12.11 -1.37
N PHE A 171 13.56 12.32 -1.50
CA PHE A 171 13.01 13.63 -1.86
C PHE A 171 13.46 14.71 -0.87
N LYS A 172 13.39 14.42 0.44
CA LYS A 172 13.77 15.36 1.48
C LYS A 172 15.27 15.71 1.46
N ILE A 173 16.14 14.72 1.30
CA ILE A 173 17.60 14.92 1.45
C ILE A 173 18.33 15.27 0.13
N HIS A 174 17.78 14.89 -1.04
CA HIS A 174 18.46 15.09 -2.33
C HIS A 174 17.74 16.05 -3.28
N VAL A 175 16.41 16.09 -3.24
CA VAL A 175 15.62 16.91 -4.18
C VAL A 175 15.27 18.26 -3.54
N HIS A 176 15.04 18.29 -2.23
CA HIS A 176 14.62 19.49 -1.48
C HIS A 176 13.32 20.13 -2.01
N ALA A 177 12.49 19.33 -2.66
CA ALA A 177 11.16 19.68 -3.16
C ALA A 177 10.24 18.46 -3.05
N THR A 178 8.94 18.70 -3.06
CA THR A 178 7.94 17.63 -3.15
C THR A 178 7.85 17.09 -4.58
N VAL A 179 7.29 15.90 -4.74
CA VAL A 179 6.99 15.34 -6.07
C VAL A 179 6.08 16.27 -6.88
N SER A 180 5.11 16.92 -6.21
CA SER A 180 4.21 17.87 -6.87
C SER A 180 4.92 19.15 -7.33
N GLU A 181 5.93 19.62 -6.60
CA GLU A 181 6.70 20.83 -6.96
C GLU A 181 7.63 20.60 -8.15
N ILE A 182 8.11 19.37 -8.35
CA ILE A 182 8.97 19.02 -9.49
C ILE A 182 8.21 18.49 -10.71
N SER A 183 6.92 18.19 -10.53
CA SER A 183 6.07 17.71 -11.61
C SER A 183 5.69 18.88 -12.50
N GLU A 184 6.12 18.85 -13.76
CA GLU A 184 5.60 19.77 -14.78
C GLU A 184 4.10 19.52 -15.01
N GLU A 185 3.39 20.53 -15.53
CA GLU A 185 1.96 20.43 -15.83
C GLU A 185 1.70 19.28 -16.82
N GLY A 186 0.91 18.29 -16.40
CA GLY A 186 0.62 17.08 -17.19
C GLY A 186 1.66 15.96 -17.11
N MET A 187 2.71 16.09 -16.29
CA MET A 187 3.68 15.02 -16.04
C MET A 187 3.09 13.95 -15.10
N ASP A 188 3.26 12.67 -15.45
CA ASP A 188 2.87 11.56 -14.58
C ASP A 188 3.80 11.47 -13.36
N ILE A 189 3.23 11.16 -12.19
CA ILE A 189 3.98 11.09 -10.93
C ILE A 189 5.16 10.09 -11.00
N LEU A 190 5.01 8.99 -11.75
CA LEU A 190 6.07 8.00 -11.89
C LEU A 190 7.20 8.52 -12.76
N ASP A 191 6.87 9.33 -13.78
CA ASP A 191 7.88 9.98 -14.60
C ASP A 191 8.67 11.01 -13.78
N ALA A 192 7.99 11.78 -12.92
CA ALA A 192 8.64 12.72 -12.02
C ALA A 192 9.60 12.02 -11.05
N GLU A 193 9.18 10.91 -10.44
CA GLU A 193 10.02 10.10 -9.56
C GLU A 193 11.22 9.49 -10.29
N ARG A 194 11.00 8.92 -11.48
CA ARG A 194 12.09 8.34 -12.29
C ARG A 194 13.09 9.41 -12.72
N ALA A 195 12.62 10.60 -13.11
CA ALA A 195 13.47 11.71 -13.49
C ALA A 195 14.32 12.20 -12.30
N ALA A 196 13.74 12.27 -11.10
CA ALA A 196 14.43 12.78 -9.91
C ALA A 196 15.36 11.75 -9.25
N LEU A 197 14.95 10.49 -9.17
CA LEU A 197 15.58 9.47 -8.32
C LEU A 197 16.01 8.21 -9.07
N GLY A 198 15.73 8.10 -10.37
CA GLY A 198 16.06 6.93 -11.19
C GLY A 198 15.15 5.71 -10.96
N ILE A 199 14.16 5.81 -10.08
CA ILE A 199 13.19 4.75 -9.76
C ILE A 199 11.88 5.36 -9.26
N ASP A 200 10.76 4.72 -9.56
CA ASP A 200 9.43 5.09 -9.05
C ASP A 200 8.99 4.25 -7.83
N HIS A 201 7.98 4.74 -7.11
CA HIS A 201 7.50 4.12 -5.88
C HIS A 201 6.90 2.73 -6.13
N GLN A 202 6.32 2.48 -7.31
CA GLN A 202 5.74 1.18 -7.61
C GLN A 202 6.83 0.12 -7.72
N LYS A 203 7.89 0.44 -8.47
CA LYS A 203 9.01 -0.48 -8.67
C LYS A 203 9.73 -0.75 -7.35
N LEU A 204 9.95 0.30 -6.55
CA LEU A 204 10.55 0.12 -5.23
C LEU A 204 9.64 -0.71 -4.31
N GLY A 205 8.33 -0.50 -4.36
CA GLY A 205 7.36 -1.27 -3.60
C GLY A 205 7.34 -2.77 -3.98
N GLU A 206 7.42 -3.08 -5.28
CA GLU A 206 7.55 -4.47 -5.78
C GLU A 206 8.82 -5.15 -5.22
N ILE A 207 9.94 -4.43 -5.23
CA ILE A 207 11.22 -4.93 -4.69
C ILE A 207 11.10 -5.21 -3.19
N ILE A 208 10.51 -4.28 -2.42
CA ILE A 208 10.28 -4.44 -0.98
C ILE A 208 9.39 -5.67 -0.71
N ALA A 209 8.26 -5.78 -1.39
CA ALA A 209 7.33 -6.89 -1.22
C ALA A 209 7.96 -8.25 -1.56
N SER A 210 8.74 -8.29 -2.64
CA SER A 210 9.48 -9.50 -3.05
C SER A 210 10.51 -9.91 -2.01
N ARG A 211 11.27 -8.95 -1.45
CA ARG A 211 12.25 -9.20 -0.37
C ARG A 211 11.58 -9.70 0.91
N TRP A 212 10.40 -9.18 1.23
CA TRP A 212 9.56 -9.67 2.32
C TRP A 212 8.89 -11.03 2.04
N ARG A 213 9.16 -11.63 0.87
CA ARG A 213 8.67 -12.95 0.44
C ARG A 213 7.15 -13.03 0.33
N PHE A 214 6.50 -11.90 0.02
CA PHE A 214 5.10 -11.95 -0.39
C PHE A 214 4.97 -12.74 -1.72
N PRO A 215 3.81 -13.38 -1.97
CA PRO A 215 3.57 -14.08 -3.22
C PRO A 215 3.81 -13.18 -4.44
N PRO A 216 4.28 -13.74 -5.58
CA PRO A 216 4.55 -12.97 -6.79
C PRO A 216 3.35 -12.11 -7.24
N GLU A 217 2.13 -12.59 -7.05
CA GLU A 217 0.92 -11.84 -7.39
C GLU A 217 0.67 -10.60 -6.52
N VAL A 218 1.18 -10.57 -5.28
CA VAL A 218 1.15 -9.39 -4.41
C VAL A 218 2.19 -8.40 -4.89
N ALA A 219 3.43 -8.85 -5.07
CA ALA A 219 4.54 -8.00 -5.53
C ALA A 219 4.24 -7.38 -6.90
N ALA A 220 3.72 -8.16 -7.84
CA ALA A 220 3.31 -7.71 -9.17
C ALA A 220 2.16 -6.69 -9.09
N ALA A 221 1.15 -6.92 -8.25
CA ALA A 221 0.08 -5.95 -8.10
C ALA A 221 0.58 -4.62 -7.53
N ILE A 222 1.54 -4.64 -6.59
CA ILE A 222 2.22 -3.43 -6.09
C ILE A 222 3.04 -2.77 -7.22
N GLY A 223 3.81 -3.53 -8.00
CA GLY A 223 4.65 -2.98 -9.08
C GLY A 223 3.90 -2.33 -10.24
N TYR A 224 2.63 -2.71 -10.44
CA TYR A 224 1.84 -2.29 -11.61
C TYR A 224 0.53 -1.58 -11.23
N HIS A 225 0.35 -1.15 -9.98
CA HIS A 225 -0.89 -0.52 -9.49
C HIS A 225 -1.29 0.82 -10.15
N HIS A 226 -0.42 1.53 -10.86
CA HIS A 226 -0.73 2.67 -11.74
C HIS A 226 -0.78 2.28 -13.22
N THR A 227 -0.17 1.15 -13.59
CA THR A 227 -0.05 0.70 -14.98
C THR A 227 -0.47 -0.76 -15.17
N PRO A 228 -1.69 -1.16 -14.71
CA PRO A 228 -2.09 -2.56 -14.69
C PRO A 228 -2.19 -3.17 -16.09
N LEU A 229 -2.34 -2.34 -17.13
CA LEU A 229 -2.38 -2.82 -18.51
C LEU A 229 -1.01 -3.28 -19.03
N LYS A 230 0.11 -2.88 -18.41
CA LYS A 230 1.46 -3.28 -18.82
C LYS A 230 1.86 -4.68 -18.37
N ILE A 231 1.10 -5.31 -17.47
CA ILE A 231 1.35 -6.68 -17.00
C ILE A 231 0.34 -7.66 -17.59
N VAL A 232 0.81 -8.86 -17.92
CA VAL A 232 -0.02 -9.98 -18.41
C VAL A 232 -0.38 -10.92 -17.24
N GLU A 233 0.61 -11.44 -16.53
CA GLU A 233 0.38 -12.27 -15.35
C GLU A 233 -0.15 -11.44 -14.18
N HIS A 234 -1.09 -11.98 -13.41
CA HIS A 234 -1.69 -11.30 -12.24
C HIS A 234 -2.40 -9.96 -12.54
N ARG A 235 -2.63 -9.62 -13.81
CA ARG A 235 -3.32 -8.40 -14.27
C ARG A 235 -4.65 -8.14 -13.56
N GLU A 236 -5.42 -9.18 -13.26
CA GLU A 236 -6.69 -9.05 -12.51
C GLU A 236 -6.51 -8.39 -11.15
N ILE A 237 -5.45 -8.75 -10.42
CA ILE A 237 -5.18 -8.24 -9.07
C ILE A 237 -4.65 -6.81 -9.19
N ALA A 238 -3.69 -6.57 -10.08
CA ALA A 238 -3.16 -5.23 -10.36
C ALA A 238 -4.28 -4.25 -10.79
N ALA A 239 -5.20 -4.69 -11.66
CA ALA A 239 -6.34 -3.88 -12.10
C ALA A 239 -7.30 -3.55 -10.94
N THR A 240 -7.55 -4.49 -10.03
CA THR A 240 -8.37 -4.21 -8.84
C THR A 240 -7.69 -3.21 -7.91
N VAL A 241 -6.38 -3.33 -7.68
CA VAL A 241 -5.63 -2.36 -6.88
C VAL A 241 -5.61 -0.98 -7.55
N TYR A 242 -5.43 -0.92 -8.87
CA TYR A 242 -5.51 0.30 -9.66
C TYR A 242 -6.84 1.02 -9.49
N MET A 243 -7.96 0.31 -9.73
CA MET A 243 -9.29 0.89 -9.59
C MET A 243 -9.54 1.35 -8.15
N ALA A 244 -9.11 0.57 -7.17
CA ALA A 244 -9.24 0.93 -5.77
C ALA A 244 -8.49 2.23 -5.42
N ASN A 245 -7.22 2.32 -5.82
CA ASN A 245 -6.38 3.50 -5.61
C ASN A 245 -7.02 4.75 -6.25
N HIS A 246 -7.46 4.60 -7.51
CA HIS A 246 -8.07 5.68 -8.26
C HIS A 246 -9.40 6.16 -7.63
N LEU A 247 -10.27 5.23 -7.20
CA LEU A 247 -11.51 5.58 -6.51
C LEU A 247 -11.27 6.24 -5.15
N VAL A 248 -10.23 5.84 -4.43
CA VAL A 248 -9.86 6.46 -3.15
C VAL A 248 -9.36 7.88 -3.35
N LYS A 249 -8.42 8.08 -4.28
CA LYS A 249 -7.93 9.42 -4.64
C LYS A 249 -9.07 10.37 -4.99
N ARG A 250 -10.05 9.91 -5.76
CA ARG A 250 -11.18 10.75 -6.20
C ARG A 250 -12.04 11.32 -5.06
N PHE A 251 -12.14 10.66 -3.90
CA PHE A 251 -12.85 11.26 -2.75
C PHE A 251 -11.91 11.93 -1.74
N GLU A 252 -10.61 11.67 -1.80
CA GLU A 252 -9.59 12.41 -1.04
C GLU A 252 -9.28 13.77 -1.68
N THR A 253 -9.54 13.90 -2.98
CA THR A 253 -9.39 15.11 -3.80
C THR A 253 -10.68 15.94 -3.80
N PRO A 254 -10.59 17.28 -3.67
CA PRO A 254 -11.76 18.16 -3.77
C PRO A 254 -12.53 17.97 -5.09
N PRO A 255 -13.87 18.08 -5.10
CA PRO A 255 -14.68 17.89 -6.30
C PRO A 255 -14.27 18.73 -7.52
N GLU A 256 -13.80 19.96 -7.27
CA GLU A 256 -13.29 20.90 -8.27
C GLU A 256 -12.04 20.40 -9.00
N ASP A 257 -11.24 19.54 -8.37
CA ASP A 257 -9.97 19.03 -8.89
C ASP A 257 -10.08 17.58 -9.43
N ASN A 258 -11.29 17.01 -9.41
CA ASN A 258 -11.53 15.60 -9.80
C ASN A 258 -11.55 15.35 -11.32
N GLY A 259 -11.37 16.39 -12.16
CA GLY A 259 -11.49 16.28 -13.62
C GLY A 259 -10.58 15.23 -14.23
N GLU A 260 -9.37 15.07 -13.71
CA GLU A 260 -8.37 14.08 -14.17
C GLU A 260 -8.63 12.66 -13.65
N LEU A 261 -9.49 12.50 -12.64
CA LEU A 261 -9.85 11.21 -12.03
C LEU A 261 -11.18 10.67 -12.59
N SER A 262 -11.48 10.96 -13.86
CA SER A 262 -12.69 10.48 -14.52
C SER A 262 -12.58 8.99 -14.86
N ILE A 263 -13.51 8.18 -14.34
CA ILE A 263 -13.53 6.74 -14.60
C ILE A 263 -14.27 6.37 -15.90
N GLU A 264 -15.03 7.28 -16.49
CA GLU A 264 -15.90 6.99 -17.65
C GLU A 264 -15.11 6.62 -18.91
N HIS A 265 -13.91 7.20 -19.04
CA HIS A 265 -13.01 6.98 -20.18
C HIS A 265 -11.82 6.10 -19.82
N ASP A 266 -11.76 5.59 -18.59
CA ASP A 266 -10.64 4.76 -18.15
C ASP A 266 -10.79 3.33 -18.69
N PRO A 267 -9.82 2.83 -19.48
CA PRO A 267 -9.91 1.52 -20.12
C PRO A 267 -9.97 0.37 -19.11
N VAL A 268 -9.37 0.51 -17.92
CA VAL A 268 -9.43 -0.50 -16.87
C VAL A 268 -10.84 -0.56 -16.30
N PHE A 269 -11.45 0.59 -15.97
CA PHE A 269 -12.81 0.63 -15.44
C PHE A 269 -13.83 0.10 -16.47
N GLN A 270 -13.67 0.44 -17.75
CA GLN A 270 -14.49 -0.08 -18.85
C GLN A 270 -14.35 -1.59 -19.02
N GLU A 271 -13.12 -2.12 -19.07
CA GLU A 271 -12.85 -3.58 -19.16
C GLU A 271 -13.47 -4.32 -17.96
N ARG A 272 -13.52 -3.69 -16.78
CA ARG A 272 -14.00 -4.31 -15.54
C ARG A 272 -15.49 -4.08 -15.25
N GLY A 273 -16.17 -3.27 -16.06
CA GLY A 273 -17.60 -2.99 -15.92
C GLY A 273 -17.96 -2.18 -14.67
N ILE A 274 -17.02 -1.35 -14.17
CA ILE A 274 -17.27 -0.49 -13.01
C ILE A 274 -17.79 0.86 -13.52
N ASN A 275 -19.08 1.11 -13.34
CA ASN A 275 -19.72 2.37 -13.74
C ASN A 275 -19.72 3.41 -12.60
N LYS A 276 -20.10 4.65 -12.93
CA LYS A 276 -20.14 5.79 -12.00
C LYS A 276 -21.00 5.55 -10.76
N GLY A 277 -22.21 5.01 -10.92
CA GLY A 277 -23.12 4.76 -9.79
C GLY A 277 -22.54 3.75 -8.81
N LEU A 278 -22.01 2.63 -9.31
CA LEU A 278 -21.34 1.64 -8.46
C LEU A 278 -20.11 2.24 -7.77
N ALA A 279 -19.32 3.04 -8.48
CA ALA A 279 -18.16 3.70 -7.89
C ALA A 279 -18.57 4.60 -6.71
N GLU A 280 -19.60 5.43 -6.88
CA GLU A 280 -20.12 6.34 -5.84
C GLU A 280 -20.66 5.56 -4.63
N ASP A 281 -21.40 4.48 -4.85
CA ASP A 281 -21.90 3.60 -3.78
C ASP A 281 -20.76 2.94 -2.98
N LEU A 282 -19.70 2.52 -3.66
CA LEU A 282 -18.52 1.91 -3.02
C LEU A 282 -17.70 2.95 -2.26
N GLN A 283 -17.54 4.15 -2.80
CA GLN A 283 -16.85 5.26 -2.14
C GLN A 283 -17.55 5.63 -0.82
N GLN A 284 -18.88 5.75 -0.82
CA GLN A 284 -19.63 6.04 0.40
C GLN A 284 -19.43 4.96 1.47
N GLN A 285 -19.48 3.69 1.09
CA GLN A 285 -19.25 2.58 2.03
C GLN A 285 -17.83 2.59 2.60
N VAL A 286 -16.81 2.97 1.82
CA VAL A 286 -15.43 3.11 2.32
C VAL A 286 -15.32 4.30 3.27
N ILE A 287 -15.96 5.43 2.98
CA ILE A 287 -16.00 6.59 3.87
C ILE A 287 -16.61 6.20 5.23
N ASP A 288 -17.77 5.55 5.23
CA ASP A 288 -18.43 5.06 6.45
C ASP A 288 -17.54 4.07 7.23
N ALA A 289 -16.80 3.22 6.50
CA ALA A 289 -15.87 2.27 7.10
C ALA A 289 -14.67 2.98 7.76
N LEU A 290 -14.10 3.99 7.10
CA LEU A 290 -13.00 4.80 7.60
C LEU A 290 -13.40 5.59 8.85
N GLU A 291 -14.60 6.16 8.87
CA GLU A 291 -15.15 6.78 10.09
C GLU A 291 -15.19 5.78 11.24
N GLY A 292 -15.61 4.54 10.95
CA GLY A 292 -15.66 3.47 11.93
C GLY A 292 -14.31 3.05 12.52
N ILE A 293 -13.19 3.35 11.84
CA ILE A 293 -11.82 3.00 12.29
C ILE A 293 -10.92 4.22 12.55
N LYS A 294 -11.47 5.43 12.51
CA LYS A 294 -10.71 6.69 12.56
C LYS A 294 -9.81 6.81 13.78
N ASP A 295 -10.30 6.40 14.95
CA ASP A 295 -9.52 6.44 16.20
C ASP A 295 -8.26 5.58 16.13
N PHE A 296 -8.35 4.42 15.47
CA PHE A 296 -7.20 3.58 15.20
C PHE A 296 -6.23 4.27 14.22
N LEU A 297 -6.74 4.81 13.11
CA LEU A 297 -5.90 5.46 12.09
C LEU A 297 -5.16 6.71 12.62
N HIS A 298 -5.65 7.34 13.69
CA HIS A 298 -4.99 8.47 14.35
C HIS A 298 -4.13 8.09 15.56
N SER A 299 -4.24 6.86 16.07
CA SER A 299 -3.49 6.38 17.25
C SER A 299 -2.29 5.50 16.90
N VAL A 300 -2.14 5.14 15.63
CA VAL A 300 -0.97 4.46 15.06
C VAL A 300 0.09 5.47 14.71
#